data_AF-A0A945AIR7-F1
#
_entry.id   AF-A0A945AIR7-F1
#
_cell.length_a   1.000
_cell.length_b   1.000
_cell.length_c   1.000
_cell.angle_alpha   90.00
_cell.angle_beta   90.00
_cell.angle_gamma   90.00
#
_symmetry.space_group_name_H-M   'P 1'
#
loop_
_entity.id
_entity.type
_entity.pdbx_description
1 polymer ?
#
loop_
_entity_poly.entity_id
_entity_poly.type
_entity_poly.pdbx_seq_one_letter_code
_entity_poly.pdbx_strand_id
1 'polypeptide(L)'
;EREGVFLPMDFQVGDIQLINNYVCLHSRNAYQDYNDESERRHLLRLWLSQHNGRELPDSFLDVYHGNIEPNTARGGIPPLSGRL
;
A
#
# COMPACT_ATOMS: atom_id res chain seq x y z
N GLU A 1 18.10 -11.95 -2.82
CA GLU A 1 16.87 -11.76 -3.62
C GLU A 1 16.96 -12.62 -4.87
N ARG A 2 15.84 -13.08 -5.45
CA ARG A 2 15.84 -13.86 -6.70
C ARG A 2 15.60 -12.92 -7.88
N GLU A 3 16.51 -12.94 -8.85
CA GLU A 3 16.35 -12.14 -10.07
C GLU A 3 15.02 -12.44 -10.79
N GLY A 4 14.43 -11.39 -11.35
CA GLY A 4 13.16 -11.46 -12.10
C GLY A 4 11.90 -11.59 -11.24
N VAL A 5 12.01 -11.57 -9.90
CA VAL A 5 10.85 -11.68 -8.98
C VAL A 5 10.49 -10.34 -8.34
N PHE A 6 11.40 -9.36 -8.33
CA PHE A 6 11.15 -8.02 -7.81
C PHE A 6 11.63 -6.95 -8.79
N LEU A 7 11.00 -5.78 -8.71
CA LEU A 7 11.39 -4.60 -9.46
C LEU A 7 11.97 -3.58 -8.46
N PRO A 8 13.29 -3.32 -8.46
CA PRO A 8 13.87 -2.33 -7.57
C PRO A 8 13.41 -0.93 -7.96
N MET A 9 13.07 -0.11 -6.97
CA MET A 9 12.76 1.30 -7.15
C MET A 9 13.30 2.08 -5.96
N ASP A 10 14.12 3.09 -6.27
CA ASP A 10 14.59 4.06 -5.28
C ASP A 10 13.81 5.36 -5.44
N PHE A 11 12.91 5.63 -4.49
CA PHE A 11 12.02 6.79 -4.53
C PHE A 11 12.79 8.10 -4.40
N GLN A 12 12.64 8.98 -5.39
CA GLN A 12 13.08 10.36 -5.32
C GLN A 12 11.92 11.30 -4.97
N VAL A 13 12.25 12.52 -4.57
CA VAL A 13 11.24 13.56 -4.29
C VAL A 13 10.44 13.85 -5.57
N GLY A 14 9.11 13.71 -5.47
CA GLY A 14 8.18 13.91 -6.59
C GLY A 14 7.76 12.62 -7.29
N ASP A 15 8.42 11.49 -7.02
CA ASP A 15 8.03 10.20 -7.61
C ASP A 15 6.69 9.72 -7.06
N ILE A 16 5.90 9.10 -7.94
CA ILE A 16 4.64 8.44 -7.61
C ILE A 16 4.73 6.98 -8.04
N GLN A 17 4.42 6.08 -7.11
CA GLN A 17 4.28 4.65 -7.39
C GLN A 17 2.80 4.28 -7.34
N LEU A 18 2.29 3.78 -8.46
CA LEU A 18 0.94 3.22 -8.56
C LEU A 18 1.04 1.69 -8.55
N ILE A 19 0.41 1.07 -7.56
CA ILE A 19 0.46 -0.39 -7.36
C ILE A 19 -0.95 -0.96 -7.46
N ASN A 20 -1.12 -2.00 -8.27
CA ASN A 20 -2.31 -2.85 -8.19
C ASN A 20 -2.12 -3.86 -7.06
N ASN A 21 -2.74 -3.57 -5.90
CA ASN A 21 -2.60 -4.38 -4.69
C ASN A 21 -3.15 -5.81 -4.81
N TYR A 22 -3.89 -6.14 -5.87
CA TYR A 22 -4.40 -7.50 -6.09
C TYR A 22 -3.38 -8.45 -6.75
N VAL A 23 -2.36 -7.91 -7.42
CA VAL A 23 -1.43 -8.73 -8.22
C VAL A 23 0.05 -8.43 -7.91
N CYS A 24 0.34 -7.32 -7.24
CA CYS A 24 1.69 -6.91 -6.90
C CYS A 24 1.89 -6.88 -5.38
N LEU A 25 2.69 -7.82 -4.88
CA LEU A 25 3.30 -7.67 -3.57
C LEU A 25 4.38 -6.59 -3.63
N HIS A 26 4.52 -5.84 -2.54
CA HIS A 26 5.51 -4.78 -2.42
C HIS A 26 6.11 -4.79 -1.02
N SER A 27 7.38 -4.44 -0.95
CA SER A 27 8.14 -4.32 0.29
C SER A 27 9.09 -3.14 0.18
N ARG A 28 9.75 -2.81 1.29
CA ARG A 28 10.80 -1.80 1.34
C ARG A 28 12.01 -2.40 2.02
N ASN A 29 13.20 -2.03 1.55
CA ASN A 29 14.44 -2.38 2.23
C ASN A 29 14.54 -1.69 3.60
N ALA A 30 15.37 -2.24 4.48
CA ALA A 30 15.73 -1.57 5.72
C ALA A 30 16.47 -0.26 5.40
N TYR A 31 16.20 0.78 6.19
CA TYR A 31 16.86 2.06 6.08
C TYR A 31 17.00 2.66 7.48
N GLN A 32 17.89 3.62 7.63
CA GLN A 32 18.07 4.36 8.87
C GLN A 32 17.58 5.79 8.65
N ASP A 33 16.73 6.27 9.56
CA ASP A 33 16.31 7.67 9.56
C ASP A 33 17.47 8.59 9.94
N TYR A 34 17.46 9.79 9.35
CA TYR A 34 18.33 10.88 9.78
C TYR A 34 17.95 11.35 11.19
N ASN A 35 18.96 11.84 11.93
CA ASN A 35 18.75 12.45 13.24
C ASN A 35 17.86 13.70 13.13
N ASP A 36 18.11 14.53 12.11
CA ASP A 36 17.25 15.65 11.76
C ASP A 36 15.95 15.15 11.12
N GLU A 37 14.82 15.54 11.70
CA GLU A 37 13.50 15.14 11.22
C GLU A 37 13.18 15.68 9.83
N SER A 38 13.73 16.85 9.48
CA SER A 38 13.50 17.48 8.18
C SER A 38 14.14 16.72 7.01
N GLU A 39 15.13 15.86 7.31
CA GLU A 39 15.79 15.00 6.32
C GLU A 39 15.22 13.58 6.28
N ARG A 40 14.29 13.22 7.19
CA ARG A 40 13.68 11.89 7.21
C ARG A 40 12.82 11.67 5.97
N ARG A 41 12.79 10.43 5.50
CA ARG A 41 11.97 10.02 4.36
C ARG A 41 10.49 10.22 4.67
N HIS A 42 9.82 11.07 3.92
CA HIS A 42 8.40 11.35 4.07
C HIS A 42 7.61 10.94 2.82
N LEU A 43 6.70 9.97 2.95
CA LEU A 43 5.82 9.54 1.86
C LEU A 43 4.36 9.72 2.25
N LEU A 44 3.57 10.18 1.28
CA LEU A 44 2.12 10.13 1.35
C LEU A 44 1.62 8.83 0.72
N ARG A 45 0.60 8.22 1.33
CA ARG A 45 -0.02 7.00 0.82
C ARG A 45 -1.53 7.18 0.68
N LEU A 46 -2.05 6.82 -0.49
CA LEU A 46 -3.46 6.85 -0.81
C LEU A 46 -3.93 5.46 -1.26
N TRP A 47 -5.07 5.02 -0.75
CA TRP A 47 -5.75 3.81 -1.23
C TRP A 47 -6.84 4.21 -2.22
N LEU A 48 -6.76 3.65 -3.43
CA LEU A 48 -7.75 3.86 -4.48
C LEU A 48 -8.64 2.62 -4.61
N SER A 49 -9.93 2.84 -4.76
CA SER A 49 -10.91 1.79 -5.08
C SER A 49 -11.43 2.03 -6.50
N GLN A 50 -11.67 0.95 -7.24
CA GLN A 50 -12.18 1.06 -8.61
C GLN A 50 -13.57 1.67 -8.62
N HIS A 51 -13.79 2.62 -9.50
CA HIS A 51 -15.13 3.07 -9.86
C HIS A 51 -15.84 1.94 -10.59
N ASN A 52 -17.07 1.62 -10.16
CA ASN A 52 -17.87 0.46 -10.54
C ASN A 52 -17.15 -0.88 -10.34
N GLY A 53 -16.43 -1.01 -9.23
CA GLY A 53 -15.78 -2.26 -8.84
C GLY A 53 -16.78 -3.41 -8.65
N ARG A 54 -16.30 -4.64 -8.84
CA ARG A 54 -17.07 -5.87 -8.63
C ARG A 54 -17.51 -5.99 -7.16
N GLU A 55 -18.69 -6.59 -6.95
CA GLU A 55 -19.10 -7.11 -5.65
C GLU A 55 -18.08 -8.14 -5.11
N LEU A 56 -17.74 -8.00 -3.84
CA LEU A 56 -16.85 -8.94 -3.15
C LEU A 56 -17.69 -9.93 -2.34
N PRO A 57 -17.25 -11.21 -2.22
CA PRO A 57 -17.89 -12.16 -1.32
C PRO A 57 -17.78 -11.76 0.15
N ASP A 58 -18.71 -12.23 0.98
CA ASP A 58 -18.72 -12.02 2.45
C ASP A 58 -17.41 -12.41 3.14
N SER A 59 -16.67 -13.38 2.58
CA SER A 59 -15.36 -13.78 3.10
C SER A 59 -14.31 -12.66 3.14
N PHE A 60 -14.57 -11.53 2.48
CA PHE A 60 -13.70 -10.37 2.45
C PHE A 60 -14.05 -9.30 3.50
N LEU A 61 -15.13 -9.48 4.26
CA LEU A 61 -15.53 -8.52 5.30
C LEU A 61 -14.42 -8.30 6.34
N ASP A 62 -13.74 -9.37 6.78
CA ASP A 62 -12.66 -9.26 7.76
C ASP A 62 -11.45 -8.47 7.22
N VAL A 63 -11.13 -8.63 5.93
CA VAL A 63 -9.98 -7.98 5.29
C VAL A 63 -10.23 -6.50 5.04
N TYR A 64 -11.49 -6.13 4.75
CA TYR A 64 -11.90 -4.76 4.41
C TYR A 64 -12.72 -4.09 5.51
N HIS A 65 -12.49 -4.46 6.78
CA HIS A 65 -13.06 -3.77 7.95
C HIS A 65 -14.59 -3.65 7.90
N GLY A 66 -15.25 -4.70 7.40
CA GLY A 66 -16.70 -4.78 7.30
C GLY A 66 -17.31 -4.06 6.08
N ASN A 67 -16.51 -3.58 5.11
CA ASN A 67 -17.03 -2.87 3.95
C ASN A 67 -16.68 -3.55 2.60
N ILE A 68 -17.64 -4.33 2.08
CA ILE A 68 -17.59 -4.99 0.77
C ILE A 68 -18.51 -4.36 -0.30
N GLU A 69 -19.20 -3.26 0.05
CA GLU A 69 -20.14 -2.57 -0.84
C GLU A 69 -19.46 -2.05 -2.11
N PRO A 70 -20.02 -2.25 -3.31
CA PRO A 70 -19.49 -1.66 -4.54
C PRO A 70 -19.36 -0.13 -4.43
N ASN A 71 -18.44 0.45 -5.20
CA ASN A 71 -18.25 1.91 -5.28
C ASN A 71 -17.87 2.62 -3.97
N THR A 72 -17.43 1.90 -2.94
CA THR A 72 -16.94 2.50 -1.69
C THR A 72 -15.43 2.43 -1.60
N ALA A 73 -14.83 3.39 -0.88
CA ALA A 73 -13.44 3.30 -0.48
C ALA A 73 -13.31 2.25 0.64
N ARG A 74 -12.48 1.23 0.40
CA ARG A 74 -12.25 0.14 1.38
C ARG A 74 -10.98 0.31 2.21
N GLY A 75 -10.12 1.25 1.83
CA GLY A 75 -8.79 1.40 2.39
C GLY A 75 -7.88 0.22 2.00
N GLY A 76 -6.90 -0.07 2.84
CA GLY A 76 -6.05 -1.23 2.70
C GLY A 76 -5.87 -1.97 4.01
N ILE A 77 -5.00 -2.98 4.01
CA ILE A 77 -4.75 -3.82 5.17
C ILE A 77 -3.84 -3.05 6.14
N PRO A 78 -4.30 -2.71 7.36
CA PRO A 78 -3.48 -2.00 8.33
C PRO A 78 -2.38 -2.92 8.87
N PRO A 79 -1.21 -2.36 9.24
CA PRO A 79 -0.21 -3.13 9.97
C PRO A 79 -0.76 -3.53 11.34
N LEU A 80 -0.45 -4.75 11.79
CA LEU A 80 -0.86 -5.28 13.09
C LEU A 80 -0.41 -4.39 14.28
N SER A 81 0.68 -3.64 14.11
CA SER A 81 1.25 -2.74 15.12
C SER A 81 0.69 -1.32 15.11
N GLY A 82 -0.15 -0.96 14.13
CA GLY A 82 -0.59 0.42 13.91
C GLY A 82 0.50 1.39 13.46
N ARG A 83 1.76 0.96 13.38
CA ARG A 83 2.89 1.70 12.80
C ARG A 83 3.29 1.08 11.46
N LEU A 84 3.45 1.94 10.46
CA LEU A 84 4.18 1.63 9.22
C LEU A 84 5.68 1.85 9.42
#